data_AF-A0A533V8I5-F1
#
_entry.id   AF-A0A533V8I5-F1
#
_cell.length_a   1.000
_cell.length_b   1.000
_cell.length_c   1.000
_cell.angle_alpha   90.00
_cell.angle_beta   90.00
_cell.angle_gamma   90.00
#
_symmetry.space_group_name_H-M   'P 1'
#
loop_
_entity.id
_entity.type
_entity.pdbx_description
1 polymer ?
#
loop_
_entity_poly.entity_id
_entity_poly.type
_entity_poly.pdbx_seq_one_letter_code
_entity_poly.pdbx_strand_id
1 'polypeptide(L)' 'MDASKRLLKLCSAEDAKITRYPDRPQLMDNGIHHYFVEVTSKDGIQYGLQAFGEEAIALYKETMKTLGKNIQ' A
#
# COMPACT_ATOMS: atom_id res chain seq x y z
N MET A 1 -1.76 13.67 -2.95
CA MET A 1 -2.64 12.82 -2.12
C MET A 1 -1.77 11.69 -1.60
N ASP A 2 -1.71 11.52 -0.28
CA ASP A 2 -0.96 10.46 0.42
C ASP A 2 -1.35 9.07 -0.12
N ALA A 3 -0.35 8.23 -0.42
CA ALA A 3 -0.56 6.90 -1.00
C ALA A 3 -1.42 6.01 -0.11
N SER A 4 -1.30 6.12 1.21
CA SER A 4 -2.12 5.36 2.18
C SER A 4 -3.60 5.75 2.08
N LYS A 5 -3.89 7.05 1.94
CA LYS A 5 -5.27 7.55 1.73
C LYS A 5 -5.83 7.11 0.39
N ARG A 6 -4.99 7.04 -0.66
CA ARG A 6 -5.40 6.53 -1.97
C ARG A 6 -5.72 5.04 -1.89
N LEU A 7 -4.90 4.24 -1.20
CA LEU A 7 -5.17 2.83 -0.95
C LEU A 7 -6.53 2.65 -0.28
N LEU A 8 -6.77 3.36 0.82
CA LEU A 8 -8.04 3.31 1.55
C LEU A 8 -9.21 3.64 0.64
N LYS A 9 -9.13 4.72 -0.16
CA LYS A 9 -10.18 5.08 -1.11
C LYS A 9 -10.43 4.00 -2.15
N LEU A 10 -9.38 3.44 -2.75
CA LEU A 10 -9.50 2.38 -3.76
C LEU A 10 -10.18 1.14 -3.18
N CYS A 11 -9.77 0.69 -2.00
CA CYS A 11 -10.29 -0.54 -1.40
C CYS A 11 -11.68 -0.37 -0.77
N SER A 12 -11.97 0.77 -0.14
CA SER A 12 -13.24 0.99 0.57
C SER A 12 -14.36 1.54 -0.31
N ALA A 13 -14.05 2.43 -1.26
CA ALA A 13 -15.05 3.11 -2.07
C ALA A 13 -15.16 2.56 -3.49
N GLU A 14 -14.06 2.03 -4.04
CA GLU A 14 -13.99 1.57 -5.43
C GLU A 14 -13.94 0.03 -5.52
N ASP A 15 -14.10 -0.67 -4.39
CA ASP A 15 -14.08 -2.14 -4.24
C ASP A 15 -12.84 -2.81 -4.88
N ALA A 16 -11.72 -2.09 -4.93
CA ALA A 16 -10.48 -2.60 -5.47
C ALA A 16 -9.81 -3.56 -4.47
N LYS A 17 -9.13 -4.60 -4.98
CA LYS A 17 -8.45 -5.61 -4.17
C LYS A 17 -6.95 -5.47 -4.28
N ILE A 18 -6.26 -5.59 -3.15
CA ILE A 18 -4.80 -5.68 -3.12
C ILE A 18 -4.40 -7.00 -3.80
N THR A 19 -3.57 -6.91 -4.83
CA THR A 19 -3.14 -8.06 -5.65
C THR A 19 -1.67 -8.39 -5.48
N ARG A 20 -0.84 -7.42 -5.08
CA ARG A 20 0.58 -7.65 -4.77
C ARG A 20 1.08 -6.68 -3.71
N TYR A 21 1.86 -7.18 -2.77
CA TYR A 21 2.49 -6.38 -1.72
C TYR A 21 3.72 -7.12 -1.15
N PRO A 22 4.76 -6.41 -0.69
CA PRO A 22 5.81 -7.00 0.12
C PRO A 22 5.37 -7.09 1.60
N ASP A 23 5.85 -8.08 2.34
CA ASP A 23 5.48 -8.28 3.75
C ASP A 23 6.09 -7.26 4.73
N ARG A 24 7.03 -6.42 4.24
CA ARG A 24 7.69 -5.36 5.02
C ARG A 24 8.19 -4.22 4.11
N PRO A 25 8.35 -2.99 4.64
CA PRO A 25 9.10 -1.92 3.98
C PRO A 25 10.53 -2.32 3.65
N GLN A 26 11.00 -1.91 2.47
CA GLN A 26 12.38 -2.08 2.03
C GLN A 26 13.22 -0.89 2.48
N LEU A 27 14.34 -1.12 3.16
CA LEU A 27 15.34 -0.08 3.42
C LEU A 27 16.23 0.07 2.18
N MET A 28 16.27 1.27 1.59
CA MET A 28 17.12 1.58 0.44
C MET A 28 18.54 1.95 0.87
N ASP A 29 19.48 1.96 -0.08
CA ASP A 29 20.90 2.28 0.17
C ASP A 29 21.14 3.68 0.76
N ASN A 30 20.21 4.61 0.53
CA ASN A 30 20.23 5.95 1.10
C ASN A 30 19.63 6.04 2.51
N GLY A 31 19.27 4.89 3.12
CA GLY A 31 18.67 4.82 4.46
C GLY A 31 17.17 5.16 4.51
N ILE A 32 16.51 5.37 3.37
CA ILE A 32 15.07 5.70 3.31
C ILE A 32 14.26 4.42 3.10
N HIS A 33 13.16 4.29 3.83
CA HIS A 33 12.20 3.21 3.61
C HIS A 33 11.42 3.42 2.31
N HIS A 34 11.19 2.37 1.56
CA HIS A 34 10.33 2.32 0.38
C HIS A 34 9.29 1.22 0.56
N TYR A 35 8.06 1.47 0.12
CA TYR A 35 7.01 0.47 0.10
C TYR A 35 6.11 0.65 -1.11
N PHE A 36 5.72 -0.46 -1.73
CA PHE A 36 4.92 -0.51 -2.95
C PHE A 36 3.81 -1.55 -2.82
N VAL A 37 2.62 -1.23 -3.31
CA VAL A 37 1.47 -2.13 -3.34
C VAL A 37 0.72 -1.99 -4.67
N GLU A 38 0.27 -3.11 -5.20
CA GLU A 38 -0.61 -3.15 -6.38
C GLU A 38 -2.05 -3.45 -5.94
N VAL A 39 -2.98 -2.72 -6.54
CA VAL A 39 -4.41 -2.85 -6.31
C VAL A 39 -5.12 -2.93 -7.64
N THR A 40 -6.04 -3.88 -7.81
CA THR A 40 -6.83 -4.05 -9.03
C THR A 40 -8.30 -3.77 -8.74
N SER A 41 -8.92 -2.86 -9.49
CA SER A 41 -10.36 -2.58 -9.38
C SER A 41 -11.19 -3.70 -9.98
N LYS A 42 -12.49 -3.73 -9.66
CA LYS A 42 -13.46 -4.65 -10.27
C LYS A 42 -13.52 -4.56 -11.81
N ASP A 43 -13.20 -3.39 -12.36
CA ASP A 43 -13.21 -3.13 -13.80
C ASP A 43 -11.88 -3.55 -14.47
N GLY A 44 -10.97 -4.19 -13.72
CA GLY A 44 -9.69 -4.69 -14.21
C GLY A 44 -8.58 -3.64 -14.27
N ILE A 45 -8.80 -2.41 -13.79
CA ILE A 45 -7.78 -1.37 -13.77
C ILE A 45 -6.81 -1.63 -12.63
N GLN A 46 -5.51 -1.71 -12.94
CA GLN A 46 -4.45 -1.89 -11.97
C GLN A 46 -3.80 -0.56 -11.59
N TYR A 47 -3.62 -0.35 -10.29
CA TYR A 47 -2.97 0.80 -9.71
C TYR A 47 -1.73 0.35 -8.93
N GLY A 48 -0.59 0.98 -9.20
CA GLY A 48 0.61 0.86 -8.38
C GLY A 48 0.70 2.06 -7.44
N LEU A 49 0.74 1.81 -6.12
CA LEU A 49 0.94 2.83 -5.11
C LEU A 49 2.31 2.64 -4.47
N GLN A 50 3.14 3.67 -4.47
CA GLN A 50 4.43 3.68 -3.79
C GLN A 50 4.56 4.89 -2.89
N ALA A 51 5.36 4.74 -1.86
CA ALA A 51 5.74 5.82 -0.96
C ALA A 51 7.16 5.59 -0.41
N PHE A 52 7.74 6.67 0.13
CA PHE A 52 9.10 6.71 0.67
C PHE A 52 9.10 7.31 2.08
N GLY A 53 10.11 6.98 2.89
CA GLY A 53 10.26 7.48 4.26
C GLY A 53 9.09 7.08 5.16
N GLU A 54 8.60 8.02 5.97
CA GLU A 54 7.46 7.80 6.85
C GLU A 54 6.17 7.44 6.11
N GLU A 55 5.99 7.95 4.89
CA GLU A 55 4.82 7.61 4.06
C GLU A 55 4.85 6.15 3.60
N ALA A 56 6.04 5.56 3.42
CA ALA A 56 6.18 4.13 3.15
C ALA A 56 5.69 3.27 4.32
N ILE A 57 6.02 3.70 5.54
CA ILE A 57 5.56 3.02 6.77
C ILE A 57 4.05 3.16 6.94
N ALA A 58 3.49 4.34 6.64
CA ALA A 58 2.05 4.56 6.67
C ALA A 58 1.32 3.69 5.64
N LEU A 59 1.82 3.63 4.40
CA LEU A 59 1.26 2.78 3.34
C LEU A 59 1.32 1.30 3.70
N TYR A 60 2.44 0.83 4.28
CA TYR A 60 2.57 -0.53 4.79
C TYR A 60 1.51 -0.86 5.85
N LYS A 61 1.36 0.01 6.85
CA LYS A 61 0.38 -0.17 7.93
C LYS A 61 -1.04 -0.27 7.40
N GLU A 62 -1.42 0.63 6.49
CA GLU A 62 -2.75 0.60 5.89
C GLU A 62 -2.96 -0.63 4.99
N THR A 63 -1.91 -1.08 4.29
CA THR A 63 -1.94 -2.32 3.49
C THR A 63 -2.23 -3.54 4.36
N MET A 64 -1.47 -3.72 5.44
CA MET A 64 -1.66 -4.86 6.34
C MET A 64 -3.01 -4.83 7.03
N LYS A 65 -3.46 -3.64 7.48
CA LYS A 65 -4.79 -3.43 8.06
C LYS A 65 -5.90 -3.80 7.06
N THR A 66 -5.79 -3.35 5.81
CA THR A 66 -6.76 -3.68 4.75
C THR A 66 -6.80 -5.18 4.46
N LEU A 67 -5.67 -5.87 4.59
CA LEU A 67 -5.56 -7.33 4.47
C LEU A 67 -6.02 -8.09 5.73
N GLY A 68 -6.42 -7.40 6.81
CA GLY A 68 -6.78 -8.02 8.09
C GLY A 68 -5.60 -8.66 8.82
N LYS A 69 -4.35 -8.30 8.48
CA LYS A 69 -3.14 -8.79 9.14
C LYS A 69 -2.82 -7.93 10.36
N ASN A 70 -2.55 -8.57 11.49
CA ASN A 70 -2.03 -7.90 12.67
C ASN A 70 -0.53 -7.63 12.49
N ILE A 71 -0.14 -6.37 12.62
CA ILE A 71 1.25 -5.94 12.64
C ILE A 71 1.63 -5.82 14.12
N GLN A 72 2.58 -6.64 14.57
CA GLN A 72 3.14 -6.54 15.93
C GLN A 72 4.13 -5.38 16.02
#